data_AF-A0A7W7R791-F1
#
_entry.id   AF-A0A7W7R791-F1
#
_cell.length_a   1.000
_cell.length_b   1.000
_cell.length_c   1.000
_cell.angle_alpha   90.00
_cell.angle_beta   90.00
_cell.angle_gamma   90.00
#
_symmetry.space_group_name_H-M   'P 1'
#
loop_
_entity.id
_entity.type
_entity.pdbx_description
1 polymer ?
#
loop_
_entity_poly.entity_id
_entity_poly.type
_entity_poly.pdbx_seq_one_letter_code
_entity_poly.pdbx_strand_id
1 'polypeptide(L)'
;MNNPDIRRAAESEWGLFYRRARAQLRARGAAALTLTVVSSCLVLLFAAVDEFPSGAAFVSRIGVVRATEPWDVALLRFPVSIFVPAIHLPCWTAVFLVVLAFGTAELTLGPWRTLAVGYTCSLVGTCYARFGVSRPPGHLLHLLHLLHLPTAFAQVRDTGPSAAVVGLGLLVAWRFGARWTALGVVLLTAAITAVDPELAGYEHMAALVTAALLLLADGVARRLAARGAHGSAAVAPQPR
;
A
#
# COMPACT_ATOMS: atom_id res chain seq x y z
N MET A 1 -29.76 20.37 -1.31
CA MET A 1 -29.68 19.35 -2.37
C MET A 1 -29.80 17.95 -1.75
N ASN A 2 -31.00 17.54 -1.33
CA ASN A 2 -31.26 16.18 -0.83
C ASN A 2 -31.75 15.30 -1.98
N ASN A 3 -30.82 14.81 -2.80
CA ASN A 3 -31.16 13.83 -3.82
C ASN A 3 -31.08 12.42 -3.20
N PRO A 4 -32.20 11.70 -3.02
CA PRO A 4 -32.22 10.37 -2.41
C PRO A 4 -31.40 9.33 -3.17
N ASP A 5 -31.09 9.58 -4.45
CA ASP A 5 -30.26 8.69 -5.27
C ASP A 5 -28.77 8.85 -4.96
N ILE A 6 -28.30 10.09 -4.68
CA ILE A 6 -26.92 10.34 -4.23
C ILE A 6 -26.67 9.68 -2.88
N ARG A 7 -27.65 9.77 -1.96
CA ARG A 7 -27.53 9.12 -0.65
C ARG A 7 -27.44 7.59 -0.77
N ARG A 8 -28.29 6.98 -1.60
CA ARG A 8 -28.25 5.54 -1.88
C ARG A 8 -26.92 5.12 -2.53
N ALA A 9 -26.41 5.89 -3.48
CA ALA A 9 -25.11 5.64 -4.08
C ALA A 9 -23.98 5.69 -3.04
N ALA A 10 -23.92 6.74 -2.21
CA ALA A 10 -22.93 6.88 -1.14
C ALA A 10 -23.04 5.75 -0.10
N GLU A 11 -24.24 5.34 0.27
CA GLU A 11 -24.46 4.21 1.18
C GLU A 11 -24.03 2.87 0.57
N SER A 12 -24.24 2.69 -0.73
CA SER A 12 -23.81 1.48 -1.44
C SER A 12 -22.28 1.38 -1.53
N GLU A 13 -21.61 2.51 -1.72
CA GLU A 13 -20.17 2.59 -1.91
C GLU A 13 -19.42 2.55 -0.56
N TRP A 14 -19.82 3.37 0.41
CA TRP A 14 -19.08 3.56 1.67
C TRP A 14 -19.81 3.07 2.91
N GLY A 15 -21.06 2.62 2.81
CA GLY A 15 -21.87 2.27 3.98
C GLY A 15 -21.29 1.11 4.80
N LEU A 16 -20.75 0.08 4.14
CA LEU A 16 -20.13 -1.05 4.84
C LEU A 16 -18.83 -0.63 5.54
N PHE A 17 -17.99 0.13 4.85
CA PHE A 17 -16.78 0.75 5.40
C PHE A 17 -17.11 1.59 6.63
N TYR A 18 -18.06 2.52 6.50
CA TYR A 18 -18.44 3.45 7.55
C TYR A 18 -18.95 2.74 8.80
N ARG A 19 -19.82 1.73 8.64
CA ARG A 19 -20.33 0.93 9.77
C ARG A 19 -19.20 0.21 10.49
N ARG A 20 -18.25 -0.38 9.74
CA ARG A 20 -17.11 -1.10 10.32
C ARG A 20 -16.17 -0.15 11.06
N ALA A 21 -15.80 0.97 10.44
CA ALA A 21 -14.94 1.98 11.03
C ALA A 21 -15.56 2.57 12.30
N ARG A 22 -16.86 2.93 12.26
CA ARG A 22 -17.59 3.44 13.42
C ARG A 22 -17.67 2.44 14.56
N ALA A 23 -17.87 1.15 14.26
CA ALA A 23 -17.88 0.10 15.28
C ALA A 23 -16.51 -0.05 15.96
N GLN A 24 -15.42 -0.03 15.19
CA GLN A 24 -14.06 -0.07 15.77
C GLN A 24 -13.74 1.17 16.61
N LEU A 25 -14.08 2.36 16.10
CA LEU A 25 -13.86 3.61 16.82
C LEU A 25 -14.67 3.66 18.13
N ARG A 26 -15.88 3.11 18.17
CA ARG A 26 -16.66 2.97 19.40
C ARG A 26 -16.07 1.96 20.38
N ALA A 27 -15.50 0.88 19.87
CA ALA A 27 -14.94 -0.17 20.72
C ALA A 27 -13.59 0.21 21.34
N ARG A 28 -12.77 1.00 20.64
CA ARG A 28 -11.38 1.30 21.05
C ARG A 28 -11.04 2.78 21.15
N GLY A 29 -11.97 3.68 20.81
CA GLY A 29 -11.72 5.12 20.81
C GLY A 29 -10.56 5.52 19.90
N ALA A 30 -9.82 6.55 20.30
CA ALA A 30 -8.64 7.03 19.56
C ALA A 30 -7.53 5.97 19.43
N ALA A 31 -7.47 4.97 20.32
CA ALA A 31 -6.49 3.89 20.23
C ALA A 31 -6.70 2.97 19.01
N ALA A 32 -7.83 3.10 18.29
CA ALA A 32 -8.06 2.43 17.01
C ALA A 32 -7.23 3.02 15.85
N LEU A 33 -6.55 4.14 16.07
CA LEU A 33 -5.76 4.88 15.07
C LEU A 33 -4.30 5.05 15.49
N THR A 34 -3.82 4.25 16.47
CA THR A 34 -2.47 4.38 17.02
C THR A 34 -1.41 4.22 15.94
N LEU A 35 -1.53 3.23 15.05
CA LEU A 35 -0.56 3.04 13.97
C LEU A 35 -0.57 4.24 13.03
N THR A 36 -1.74 4.75 12.69
CA THR A 36 -1.91 5.91 11.80
C THR A 36 -1.24 7.15 12.39
N VAL A 37 -1.46 7.41 13.68
CA VAL A 37 -0.84 8.53 14.40
C VAL A 37 0.68 8.36 14.45
N VAL A 38 1.18 7.19 14.87
CA VAL A 38 2.62 6.91 14.93
C VAL A 38 3.27 7.06 13.55
N SER A 39 2.65 6.51 12.50
CA SER A 39 3.13 6.60 11.12
C SER A 39 3.20 8.06 10.65
N SER A 40 2.16 8.85 10.94
CA SER A 40 2.11 10.27 10.58
C SER A 40 3.18 11.08 11.33
N CYS A 41 3.37 10.81 12.62
CA CYS A 41 4.42 11.42 13.42
C CYS A 41 5.81 11.06 12.90
N LEU A 42 6.04 9.81 12.49
CA LEU A 42 7.30 9.38 11.89
C LEU A 42 7.57 10.09 10.56
N VAL A 43 6.56 10.22 9.69
CA VAL A 43 6.68 10.99 8.43
C VAL A 43 7.04 12.44 8.70
N LEU A 44 6.36 13.10 9.65
CA LEU A 44 6.66 14.48 10.02
C LEU A 44 8.04 14.63 10.64
N LEU A 45 8.44 13.71 11.51
CA LEU A 45 9.75 13.71 12.15
C LEU A 45 10.86 13.57 11.10
N PHE A 46 10.76 12.58 10.21
CA PHE A 46 11.76 12.39 9.17
C PHE A 46 11.78 13.55 8.16
N ALA A 47 10.62 14.10 7.81
CA ALA A 47 10.55 15.32 6.99
C ALA A 47 11.28 16.50 7.65
N ALA A 48 11.01 16.76 8.93
CA ALA A 48 11.65 17.85 9.67
C ALA A 48 13.17 17.64 9.84
N VAL A 49 13.62 16.39 10.04
CA VAL A 49 15.05 16.08 10.15
C VAL A 49 15.76 16.19 8.79
N ASP A 50 15.12 15.81 7.69
CA ASP A 50 15.69 15.89 6.33
C ASP A 50 15.94 17.36 5.88
N GLU A 51 15.27 18.35 6.49
CA GLU A 51 15.50 19.79 6.23
C GLU A 51 16.86 20.30 6.77
N PHE A 52 17.46 19.63 7.77
CA PHE A 52 18.76 20.04 8.32
C PHE A 52 19.92 19.35 7.59
N PRO A 53 21.04 20.03 7.25
CA PRO A 53 22.15 19.41 6.52
C PRO A 53 22.75 18.16 7.17
N SER A 54 22.90 18.16 8.50
CA SER A 54 23.35 16.98 9.27
C SER A 54 22.26 15.91 9.38
N GLY A 55 20.98 16.33 9.38
CA GLY A 55 19.82 15.47 9.45
C GLY A 55 19.54 14.73 8.13
N ALA A 56 19.70 15.38 6.98
CA ALA A 56 19.60 14.75 5.66
C ALA A 56 20.60 13.58 5.50
N ALA A 57 21.84 13.77 5.97
CA ALA A 57 22.86 12.71 5.98
C ALA A 57 22.51 11.56 6.94
N PHE A 58 21.80 11.84 8.03
CA PHE A 58 21.29 10.83 8.96
C PHE A 58 20.13 10.04 8.33
N VAL A 59 19.10 10.73 7.84
CA VAL A 59 17.93 10.14 7.14
C VAL A 59 18.38 9.27 5.97
N SER A 60 19.36 9.76 5.19
CA SER A 60 19.91 8.99 4.07
C SER A 60 20.60 7.70 4.50
N ARG A 61 21.19 7.63 5.70
CA ARG A 61 21.90 6.43 6.16
C ARG A 61 20.96 5.38 6.76
N ILE A 62 19.86 5.82 7.35
CA ILE A 62 18.95 4.93 8.09
C ILE A 62 17.78 4.41 7.28
N GLY A 63 17.34 5.15 6.25
CA GLY A 63 16.06 4.82 5.60
C GLY A 63 16.00 5.11 4.11
N VAL A 64 17.02 5.74 3.50
CA VAL A 64 17.04 5.85 2.04
C VAL A 64 17.48 4.55 1.41
N VAL A 65 16.64 4.05 0.52
CA VAL A 65 16.89 2.89 -0.33
C VAL A 65 17.05 3.37 -1.77
N ARG A 66 17.98 2.77 -2.50
CA ARG A 66 18.15 2.96 -3.95
C ARG A 66 18.25 1.62 -4.65
N ALA A 67 17.83 1.56 -5.91
CA ALA A 67 17.84 0.34 -6.70
C ALA A 67 19.23 -0.33 -6.78
N THR A 68 20.32 0.45 -6.81
CA THR A 68 21.69 -0.07 -6.92
C THR A 68 22.33 -0.52 -5.63
N GLU A 69 21.71 -0.28 -4.47
CA GLU A 69 22.35 -0.68 -3.20
C GLU A 69 22.49 -2.21 -3.12
N PRO A 70 23.26 -2.75 -2.18
CA PRO A 70 23.24 -4.17 -1.84
C PRO A 70 21.90 -4.61 -1.20
N TRP A 71 21.57 -5.90 -1.24
CA TRP A 71 20.32 -6.44 -0.67
C TRP A 71 20.25 -6.31 0.85
N ASP A 72 21.36 -6.56 1.52
CA ASP A 72 21.55 -6.42 2.96
C ASP A 72 21.28 -4.98 3.43
N VAL A 73 21.83 -3.99 2.73
CA VAL A 73 21.61 -2.56 3.06
C VAL A 73 20.16 -2.17 2.84
N ALA A 74 19.57 -2.56 1.69
CA ALA A 74 18.19 -2.24 1.37
C ALA A 74 17.22 -2.85 2.39
N LEU A 75 17.38 -4.14 2.74
CA LEU A 75 16.50 -4.83 3.69
C LEU A 75 16.61 -4.27 5.12
N LEU A 76 17.81 -3.82 5.53
CA LEU A 76 18.01 -3.22 6.85
C LEU A 76 17.32 -1.85 6.96
N ARG A 77 17.35 -1.06 5.88
CA ARG A 77 16.75 0.29 5.82
C ARG A 77 15.26 0.27 5.49
N PHE A 78 14.79 -0.79 4.84
CA PHE A 78 13.43 -0.91 4.33
C PHE A 78 12.33 -0.63 5.39
N PRO A 79 12.42 -1.14 6.64
CA PRO A 79 11.41 -0.86 7.67
C PRO A 79 11.23 0.64 7.95
N VAL A 80 12.31 1.41 7.85
CA VAL A 80 12.29 2.86 8.09
C VAL A 80 11.94 3.62 6.80
N SER A 81 12.30 3.09 5.64
CA SER A 81 12.16 3.74 4.32
C SER A 81 10.75 4.20 3.98
N ILE A 82 9.72 3.48 4.43
CA ILE A 82 8.32 3.81 4.20
C ILE A 82 7.90 5.14 4.86
N PHE A 83 8.63 5.60 5.89
CA PHE A 83 8.35 6.85 6.59
C PHE A 83 9.30 7.99 6.20
N VAL A 84 10.32 7.70 5.39
CA VAL A 84 11.29 8.70 4.94
C VAL A 84 10.68 9.56 3.81
N PRO A 85 10.84 10.89 3.84
CA PRO A 85 10.26 11.77 2.83
C PRO A 85 10.70 11.41 1.41
N ALA A 86 9.71 11.24 0.54
CA ALA A 86 9.90 11.10 -0.91
C ALA A 86 10.37 12.42 -1.53
N ILE A 87 11.06 12.35 -2.66
CA ILE A 87 11.51 13.55 -3.38
C ILE A 87 10.27 14.28 -3.91
N HIS A 88 10.24 15.61 -3.79
CA HIS A 88 9.24 16.53 -4.37
C HIS A 88 7.82 16.54 -3.77
N LEU A 89 7.51 15.75 -2.75
CA LEU A 89 6.20 15.80 -2.11
C LEU A 89 6.23 16.67 -0.83
N PRO A 90 5.35 17.67 -0.68
CA PRO A 90 5.17 18.36 0.60
C PRO A 90 4.85 17.35 1.71
N CYS A 91 5.49 17.48 2.87
CA CYS A 91 5.33 16.55 3.99
C CYS A 91 3.85 16.42 4.42
N TRP A 92 3.10 17.52 4.37
CA TRP A 92 1.66 17.56 4.65
C TRP A 92 0.84 16.67 3.72
N THR A 93 1.23 16.57 2.44
CA THR A 93 0.56 15.69 1.46
C THR A 93 0.80 14.22 1.83
N ALA A 94 2.03 13.86 2.20
CA ALA A 94 2.34 12.50 2.66
C ALA A 94 1.54 12.15 3.92
N VAL A 95 1.48 13.05 4.90
CA VAL A 95 0.69 12.87 6.12
C VAL A 95 -0.79 12.71 5.82
N PHE A 96 -1.35 13.55 4.95
CA PHE A 96 -2.75 13.44 4.56
C PHE A 96 -3.07 12.06 3.96
N LEU A 97 -2.21 11.59 3.04
CA LEU A 97 -2.35 10.29 2.41
C LEU A 97 -2.20 9.13 3.41
N VAL A 98 -1.25 9.23 4.35
CA VAL A 98 -1.10 8.24 5.43
C VAL A 98 -2.33 8.23 6.32
N VAL A 99 -2.81 9.37 6.80
CA VAL A 99 -4.03 9.47 7.62
C VAL A 99 -5.22 8.84 6.90
N LEU A 100 -5.36 9.10 5.61
CA LEU A 100 -6.45 8.53 4.81
C LEU A 100 -6.30 7.02 4.62
N ALA A 101 -5.19 6.54 4.07
CA ALA A 101 -5.04 5.12 3.72
C ALA A 101 -4.76 4.23 4.93
N PHE A 102 -3.84 4.64 5.82
CA PHE A 102 -3.56 3.87 7.04
C PHE A 102 -4.73 3.97 8.00
N GLY A 103 -5.37 5.13 8.15
CA GLY A 103 -6.53 5.28 9.04
C GLY A 103 -7.71 4.44 8.60
N THR A 104 -8.06 4.48 7.31
CA THR A 104 -9.14 3.63 6.78
C THR A 104 -8.80 2.15 6.89
N ALA A 105 -7.56 1.74 6.62
CA ALA A 105 -7.12 0.36 6.75
C ALA A 105 -7.07 -0.11 8.21
N GLU A 106 -6.52 0.68 9.12
CA GLU A 106 -6.40 0.34 10.55
C GLU A 106 -7.78 0.18 11.20
N LEU A 107 -8.72 1.09 10.90
CA LEU A 107 -10.10 1.01 11.38
C LEU A 107 -10.88 -0.18 10.83
N THR A 108 -10.44 -0.77 9.73
CA THR A 108 -11.19 -1.84 9.06
C THR A 108 -10.55 -3.22 9.20
N LEU A 109 -9.25 -3.29 8.97
CA LEU A 109 -8.41 -4.49 8.97
C LEU A 109 -7.70 -4.70 10.31
N GLY A 110 -7.43 -3.63 11.06
CA GLY A 110 -6.59 -3.63 12.25
C GLY A 110 -5.11 -3.35 11.94
N PRO A 111 -4.31 -2.96 12.95
CA PRO A 111 -2.97 -2.42 12.75
C PRO A 111 -2.00 -3.40 12.10
N TRP A 112 -2.01 -4.67 12.53
CA TRP A 112 -1.08 -5.68 12.00
C TRP A 112 -1.32 -6.00 10.52
N ARG A 113 -2.59 -6.06 10.10
CA ARG A 113 -2.92 -6.30 8.70
C ARG A 113 -2.61 -5.08 7.84
N THR A 114 -2.85 -3.88 8.35
CA THR A 114 -2.44 -2.63 7.69
C THR A 114 -0.93 -2.60 7.47
N LEU A 115 -0.13 -2.91 8.50
CA LEU A 115 1.32 -3.00 8.37
C LEU A 115 1.75 -4.06 7.38
N ALA A 116 1.23 -5.28 7.49
CA ALA A 116 1.61 -6.39 6.62
C ALA A 116 1.33 -6.05 5.14
N VAL A 117 0.15 -5.52 4.83
CA VAL A 117 -0.21 -5.12 3.47
C VAL A 117 0.68 -3.96 3.00
N GLY A 118 0.82 -2.91 3.80
CA GLY A 118 1.62 -1.74 3.45
C GLY A 118 3.08 -2.08 3.16
N TYR A 119 3.71 -2.88 4.03
CA TYR A 119 5.08 -3.37 3.81
C TYR A 119 5.19 -4.32 2.63
N THR A 120 4.21 -5.21 2.41
CA THR A 120 4.24 -6.12 1.26
C THR A 120 4.19 -5.33 -0.05
N CYS A 121 3.26 -4.37 -0.17
CA CYS A 121 3.15 -3.52 -1.35
C CYS A 121 4.43 -2.70 -1.59
N SER A 122 5.00 -2.11 -0.54
CA SER A 122 6.23 -1.32 -0.65
C SER A 122 7.44 -2.20 -1.00
N LEU A 123 7.53 -3.41 -0.43
CA LEU A 123 8.65 -4.33 -0.68
C LEU A 123 8.63 -4.83 -2.11
N VAL A 124 7.45 -5.14 -2.64
CA VAL A 124 7.30 -5.54 -4.05
C VAL A 124 7.63 -4.37 -4.98
N GLY A 125 7.26 -3.14 -4.62
CA GLY A 125 7.68 -1.91 -5.31
C GLY A 125 9.21 -1.81 -5.40
N THR A 126 9.90 -1.83 -4.26
CA THR A 126 11.37 -1.80 -4.21
C THR A 126 12.02 -2.95 -4.97
N CYS A 127 11.46 -4.17 -4.86
CA CYS A 127 11.93 -5.31 -5.65
C CYS A 127 11.78 -5.04 -7.16
N TYR A 128 10.63 -4.53 -7.58
CA TYR A 128 10.34 -4.21 -8.97
C TYR A 128 11.33 -3.16 -9.52
N ALA A 129 11.57 -2.08 -8.78
CA ALA A 129 12.54 -1.04 -9.13
C ALA A 129 13.95 -1.62 -9.33
N ARG A 130 14.43 -2.40 -8.35
CA ARG A 130 15.76 -3.02 -8.43
C ARG A 130 15.89 -4.02 -9.58
N PHE A 131 14.94 -4.94 -9.73
CA PHE A 131 14.98 -5.91 -10.82
C PHE A 131 14.84 -5.25 -12.19
N GLY A 132 14.13 -4.13 -12.27
CA GLY A 132 13.93 -3.45 -13.53
C GLY A 132 15.12 -2.63 -14.01
N VAL A 133 15.89 -2.07 -13.08
CA VAL A 133 17.13 -1.33 -13.40
C VAL A 133 18.32 -2.27 -13.64
N SER A 134 18.42 -3.40 -12.93
CA SER A 134 19.60 -4.28 -12.94
C SER A 134 19.73 -5.19 -14.16
N ARG A 135 18.80 -5.14 -15.12
CA ARG A 135 18.81 -6.07 -16.27
C ARG A 135 19.62 -5.53 -17.46
N PRO A 136 20.70 -6.22 -17.89
CA PRO A 136 21.45 -5.83 -19.08
C PRO A 136 20.62 -6.06 -20.36
N PRO A 137 20.77 -5.20 -21.39
CA PRO A 137 20.11 -5.39 -22.68
C PRO A 137 20.64 -6.67 -23.35
N GLY A 138 19.77 -7.65 -23.63
CA GLY A 138 20.11 -8.84 -24.43
C GLY A 138 19.79 -10.22 -23.86
N HIS A 139 19.17 -10.35 -22.67
CA HIS A 139 18.74 -11.67 -22.17
C HIS A 139 17.43 -12.16 -22.82
N LEU A 140 17.36 -13.47 -23.08
CA LEU A 140 16.26 -14.27 -23.70
C LEU A 140 14.84 -14.11 -23.09
N LEU A 141 14.67 -13.26 -22.09
CA LEU A 141 13.41 -12.98 -21.39
C LEU A 141 12.71 -11.71 -21.93
N HIS A 142 12.85 -11.46 -23.23
CA HIS A 142 12.16 -10.38 -23.96
C HIS A 142 10.62 -10.47 -23.86
N LEU A 143 10.09 -11.58 -23.34
CA LEU A 143 8.67 -11.79 -23.04
C LEU A 143 8.17 -10.99 -21.80
N LEU A 144 9.06 -10.49 -20.93
CA LEU A 144 8.70 -9.58 -19.82
C LEU A 144 9.22 -8.15 -20.07
N HIS A 145 8.85 -7.57 -21.21
CA HIS A 145 9.11 -6.17 -21.55
C HIS A 145 8.60 -5.17 -20.47
N LEU A 146 7.66 -5.61 -19.62
CA LEU A 146 7.04 -4.86 -18.53
C LEU A 146 7.96 -4.56 -17.33
N LEU A 147 9.13 -5.20 -17.24
CA LEU A 147 10.08 -4.96 -16.15
C LEU A 147 11.32 -4.18 -16.58
N HIS A 148 11.45 -3.69 -17.81
CA HIS A 148 12.63 -2.90 -18.15
C HIS A 148 12.46 -1.45 -17.69
N LEU A 149 13.27 -1.01 -16.73
CA LEU A 149 13.28 0.39 -16.30
C LEU A 149 14.54 1.10 -16.81
N PRO A 150 14.43 2.39 -17.19
CA PRO A 150 15.58 3.22 -17.51
C PRO A 150 16.65 3.16 -16.42
N THR A 151 17.92 3.01 -16.82
CA THR A 151 19.06 3.02 -15.89
C THR A 151 19.21 4.34 -15.14
N ALA A 152 18.59 5.43 -15.63
CA ALA A 152 18.49 6.70 -14.93
C ALA A 152 17.83 6.58 -13.54
N PHE A 153 16.96 5.58 -13.34
CA PHE A 153 16.30 5.34 -12.05
C PHE A 153 17.18 4.64 -11.02
N ALA A 154 18.38 4.21 -11.40
CA ALA A 154 19.29 3.47 -10.54
C ALA A 154 19.65 4.17 -9.22
N GLN A 155 19.80 5.50 -9.25
CA GLN A 155 20.20 6.32 -8.11
C GLN A 155 19.05 7.10 -7.47
N VAL A 156 17.82 6.96 -7.98
CA VAL A 156 16.64 7.66 -7.46
C VAL A 156 16.31 7.12 -6.07
N ARG A 157 15.94 8.01 -5.15
CA ARG A 157 15.51 7.68 -3.79
C ARG A 157 14.16 6.95 -3.88
N ASP A 158 14.17 5.66 -3.56
CA ASP A 158 12.99 4.81 -3.43
C ASP A 158 12.57 4.81 -1.95
N THR A 159 11.83 5.85 -1.54
CA THR A 159 11.32 5.98 -0.18
C THR A 159 9.95 6.62 -0.13
N GLY A 160 9.28 6.40 1.00
CA GLY A 160 8.03 7.06 1.35
C GLY A 160 6.84 6.11 1.36
N PRO A 161 5.70 6.59 1.89
CA PRO A 161 4.56 5.72 2.18
C PRO A 161 3.68 5.47 0.94
N SER A 162 4.00 6.07 -0.20
CA SER A 162 3.09 6.20 -1.35
C SER A 162 2.67 4.84 -1.94
N ALA A 163 3.60 3.90 -2.12
CA ALA A 163 3.28 2.53 -2.56
C ALA A 163 2.34 1.81 -1.57
N ALA A 164 2.58 1.95 -0.26
CA ALA A 164 1.70 1.41 0.77
C ALA A 164 0.31 2.07 0.73
N VAL A 165 0.25 3.39 0.59
CA VAL A 165 -1.00 4.17 0.49
C VAL A 165 -1.84 3.68 -0.69
N VAL A 166 -1.24 3.54 -1.88
CA VAL A 166 -1.93 3.08 -3.10
C VAL A 166 -2.44 1.65 -2.92
N GLY A 167 -1.59 0.75 -2.44
CA GLY A 167 -1.97 -0.66 -2.21
C GLY A 167 -3.06 -0.82 -1.15
N LEU A 168 -2.96 -0.12 -0.02
CA LEU A 168 -3.98 -0.12 1.04
C LEU A 168 -5.29 0.50 0.53
N GLY A 169 -5.22 1.61 -0.20
CA GLY A 169 -6.39 2.28 -0.78
C GLY A 169 -7.18 1.35 -1.69
N LEU A 170 -6.52 0.69 -2.64
CA LEU A 170 -7.17 -0.30 -3.50
C LEU A 170 -7.74 -1.47 -2.69
N LEU A 171 -6.94 -2.05 -1.79
CA LEU A 171 -7.35 -3.22 -1.02
C LEU A 171 -8.58 -2.94 -0.15
N VAL A 172 -8.58 -1.83 0.59
CA VAL A 172 -9.70 -1.43 1.46
C VAL A 172 -10.92 -1.09 0.63
N ALA A 173 -10.78 -0.27 -0.41
CA ALA A 173 -11.90 0.13 -1.26
C ALA A 173 -12.59 -1.10 -1.86
N TRP A 174 -11.82 -2.01 -2.46
CA TRP A 174 -12.36 -3.24 -3.03
C TRP A 174 -13.00 -4.15 -1.98
N ARG A 175 -12.32 -4.35 -0.84
CA ARG A 175 -12.77 -5.27 0.23
C ARG A 175 -14.10 -4.86 0.85
N PHE A 176 -14.39 -3.56 0.88
CA PHE A 176 -15.61 -2.99 1.45
C PHE A 176 -16.68 -2.61 0.43
N GLY A 177 -16.46 -2.96 -0.85
CA GLY A 177 -17.46 -2.76 -1.91
C GLY A 177 -17.45 -1.38 -2.55
N ALA A 178 -16.47 -0.53 -2.22
CA ALA A 178 -16.29 0.79 -2.80
C ALA A 178 -15.61 0.67 -4.18
N ARG A 179 -16.35 0.19 -5.17
CA ARG A 179 -15.83 -0.18 -6.50
C ARG A 179 -15.42 1.03 -7.32
N TRP A 180 -16.18 2.13 -7.25
CA TRP A 180 -15.85 3.37 -7.95
C TRP A 180 -14.62 4.02 -7.34
N THR A 181 -14.48 3.95 -6.02
CA THR A 181 -13.29 4.41 -5.30
C THR A 181 -12.07 3.58 -5.70
N ALA A 182 -12.19 2.25 -5.73
CA ALA A 182 -11.12 1.35 -6.16
C ALA A 182 -10.71 1.61 -7.62
N LEU A 183 -11.68 1.78 -8.52
CA LEU A 183 -11.43 2.13 -9.91
C LEU A 183 -10.74 3.49 -10.03
N GLY A 184 -11.19 4.49 -9.27
CA GLY A 184 -10.59 5.82 -9.21
C GLY A 184 -9.14 5.78 -8.78
N VAL A 185 -8.78 4.98 -7.76
CA VAL A 185 -7.38 4.76 -7.35
C VAL A 185 -6.57 4.20 -8.51
N VAL A 186 -7.02 3.12 -9.15
CA VAL A 186 -6.30 2.50 -10.29
C VAL A 186 -6.11 3.48 -11.44
N LEU A 187 -7.19 4.14 -11.87
CA LEU A 187 -7.16 5.06 -13.00
C LEU A 187 -6.29 6.29 -12.72
N LEU A 188 -6.40 6.87 -11.52
CA LEU A 188 -5.60 8.03 -11.16
C LEU A 188 -4.12 7.69 -11.11
N THR A 189 -3.74 6.58 -10.46
CA THR A 189 -2.35 6.15 -10.40
C THR A 189 -1.81 5.84 -11.81
N ALA A 190 -2.58 5.16 -12.64
CA ALA A 190 -2.18 4.85 -14.01
C ALA A 190 -2.04 6.11 -14.87
N ALA A 191 -2.97 7.05 -14.76
CA ALA A 191 -2.93 8.31 -15.49
C ALA A 191 -1.73 9.17 -15.07
N ILE A 192 -1.47 9.30 -13.76
CA ILE A 192 -0.29 10.04 -13.26
C ILE A 192 1.00 9.41 -13.79
N THR A 193 1.12 8.08 -13.71
CA THR A 193 2.31 7.36 -14.22
C THR A 193 2.48 7.50 -15.73
N ALA A 194 1.38 7.60 -16.49
CA ALA A 194 1.42 7.77 -17.93
C ALA A 194 1.81 9.20 -18.35
N VAL A 195 1.39 10.21 -17.56
CA VAL A 195 1.71 11.62 -17.81
C VAL A 195 3.13 11.96 -17.36
N ASP A 196 3.54 11.44 -16.21
CA ASP A 196 4.86 11.67 -15.61
C ASP A 196 5.48 10.34 -15.17
N PRO A 197 6.23 9.66 -16.05
CA PRO A 197 6.73 8.30 -15.82
C PRO A 197 7.94 8.32 -14.87
N GLU A 198 7.71 8.68 -13.62
CA GLU A 198 8.68 8.58 -12.53
C GLU A 198 8.79 7.16 -11.97
N LEU A 199 9.92 6.84 -11.35
CA LEU A 199 10.12 5.56 -10.65
C LEU A 199 8.98 5.23 -9.69
N ALA A 200 8.53 6.22 -8.92
CA ALA A 200 7.43 6.08 -7.95
C ALA A 200 6.14 5.61 -8.61
N GLY A 201 5.81 6.10 -9.83
CA GLY A 201 4.62 5.67 -10.55
C GLY A 201 4.64 4.18 -10.90
N TYR A 202 5.80 3.67 -11.32
CA TYR A 202 5.96 2.23 -11.59
C TYR A 202 5.88 1.37 -10.32
N GLU A 203 6.44 1.86 -9.20
CA GLU A 203 6.31 1.21 -7.89
C GLU A 203 4.84 1.18 -7.44
N HIS A 204 4.07 2.23 -7.72
CA HIS A 204 2.64 2.26 -7.44
C HIS A 204 1.88 1.25 -8.30
N MET A 205 2.23 1.08 -9.58
CA MET A 205 1.68 0.02 -10.42
C MET A 205 1.96 -1.37 -9.84
N ALA A 206 3.19 -1.61 -9.38
CA ALA A 206 3.56 -2.85 -8.70
C ALA A 206 2.75 -3.06 -7.40
N ALA A 207 2.50 -2.00 -6.64
CA ALA A 207 1.66 -2.02 -5.46
C ALA A 207 0.19 -2.35 -5.78
N LEU A 208 -0.37 -1.81 -6.87
CA LEU A 208 -1.73 -2.15 -7.32
C LEU A 208 -1.86 -3.64 -7.67
N VAL A 209 -0.89 -4.17 -8.43
CA VAL A 209 -0.85 -5.60 -8.77
C VAL A 209 -0.76 -6.45 -7.50
N THR A 210 0.12 -6.07 -6.58
CA THR A 210 0.29 -6.76 -5.29
C THR A 210 -1.01 -6.77 -4.48
N ALA A 211 -1.67 -5.63 -4.34
CA ALA A 211 -2.94 -5.53 -3.64
C ALA A 211 -4.04 -6.39 -4.31
N ALA A 212 -4.10 -6.41 -5.64
CA ALA A 212 -5.02 -7.26 -6.38
C ALA A 212 -4.75 -8.76 -6.13
N LEU A 213 -3.49 -9.18 -6.14
CA LEU A 213 -3.10 -10.56 -5.82
C LEU A 213 -3.46 -10.95 -4.38
N LEU A 214 -3.25 -10.05 -3.41
CA LEU A 214 -3.65 -10.29 -2.02
C LEU A 214 -5.18 -10.45 -1.88
N LEU A 215 -5.96 -9.63 -2.59
CA LEU A 215 -7.43 -9.75 -2.63
C LEU A 215 -7.87 -11.09 -3.24
N LEU A 216 -7.23 -11.52 -4.31
CA LEU A 216 -7.51 -12.81 -4.96
C LEU A 216 -7.17 -13.97 -4.02
N ALA A 217 -5.99 -13.95 -3.40
CA ALA A 217 -5.55 -14.98 -2.45
C ALA A 217 -6.51 -15.10 -1.25
N ASP A 218 -6.91 -13.97 -0.68
CA ASP A 218 -7.91 -13.90 0.41
C ASP A 218 -9.29 -14.44 -0.04
N GLY A 219 -9.69 -14.18 -1.28
CA GLY A 219 -10.89 -14.75 -1.88
C GLY A 219 -10.83 -16.28 -2.05
N VAL A 220 -9.70 -16.80 -2.54
CA VAL A 220 -9.46 -18.24 -2.71
C VAL A 220 -9.44 -18.94 -1.34
N ALA A 221 -8.70 -18.40 -0.38
CA ALA A 221 -8.60 -18.96 0.97
C ALA A 221 -9.98 -19.09 1.64
N ARG A 222 -10.84 -18.07 1.54
CA ARG A 222 -12.22 -18.13 2.04
C ARG A 222 -13.05 -19.23 1.38
N ARG A 223 -12.92 -19.40 0.06
CA ARG A 223 -13.65 -20.43 -0.68
C ARG A 223 -13.20 -21.83 -0.28
N LEU A 224 -11.89 -22.03 -0.08
CA LEU A 224 -11.34 -23.30 0.38
C LEU A 224 -11.80 -23.62 1.81
N ALA A 225 -11.77 -22.65 2.72
CA ALA A 225 -12.26 -22.82 4.09
C ALA A 225 -13.77 -23.17 4.13
N ALA A 226 -14.58 -22.51 3.31
CA ALA A 226 -16.02 -22.83 3.21
C ALA A 226 -16.26 -24.26 2.70
N ARG A 227 -15.48 -24.73 1.71
CA ARG A 227 -15.57 -26.11 1.20
C ARG A 227 -15.16 -27.15 2.24
N GLY A 228 -14.10 -26.90 3.01
CA GLY A 228 -13.66 -27.78 4.09
C GLY A 228 -14.72 -27.92 5.21
N ALA A 229 -15.39 -26.83 5.56
CA ALA A 229 -16.47 -26.85 6.56
C ALA A 229 -17.69 -27.68 6.10
N HIS A 230 -18.05 -27.62 4.81
CA HIS A 230 -19.15 -28.43 4.26
C HIS A 230 -18.76 -29.93 4.14
N GLY A 231 -17.50 -30.23 3.83
CA GLY A 231 -16.99 -31.60 3.79
C GLY A 231 -16.99 -32.30 5.16
N SER A 232 -16.60 -31.59 6.23
CA SER A 232 -16.63 -32.13 7.60
C SER A 232 -18.05 -32.32 8.14
N ALA A 233 -19.01 -31.49 7.73
CA ALA A 233 -20.42 -31.65 8.14
C ALA A 233 -21.09 -32.88 7.50
N ALA A 234 -20.65 -33.30 6.31
CA ALA A 234 -21.18 -34.48 5.61
C ALA A 234 -20.67 -35.83 6.18
N VAL A 235 -19.62 -35.81 7.00
CA VAL A 235 -18.98 -37.02 7.57
C VAL A 235 -19.42 -37.28 9.03
N ALA A 236 -20.27 -36.42 9.61
CA ALA A 236 -20.79 -36.65 10.95
C ALA A 236 -21.64 -37.95 11.00
N PRO A 237 -21.32 -38.92 11.87
CA PRO A 237 -22.09 -40.16 11.97
C PRO A 237 -23.50 -39.87 12.47
N GLN A 238 -24.52 -40.42 11.81
CA GLN A 238 -25.88 -40.36 12.34
C GLN A 238 -25.97 -41.16 13.65
N PRO A 239 -26.55 -40.57 14.72
CA PRO A 239 -26.77 -41.30 15.96
C PRO A 239 -27.77 -42.44 15.70
N ARG A 240 -27.39 -43.65 16.09
CA ARG A 240 -28.24 -44.84 16.08
C ARG A 240 -29.22 -44.82 17.24
#